data_AF-A0A1Y3W0D0-F1
#
_entry.id   AF-A0A1Y3W0D0-F1
#
_cell.length_a   1.000
_cell.length_b   1.000
_cell.length_c   1.000
_cell.angle_alpha   90.00
_cell.angle_beta   90.00
_cell.angle_gamma   90.00
#
_symmetry.space_group_name_H-M   'P 1'
#
loop_
_entity.id
_entity.type
_entity.pdbx_description
1 polymer ?
#
loop_
_entity_poly.entity_id
_entity_poly.type
_entity_poly.pdbx_seq_one_letter_code
_entity_poly.pdbx_strand_id
1 'polypeptide(L)'
;METSKLTAEGIIGEAVRIGAKISGSEFPIEIFPIRIQLIISSLHDCQGYPVDYVAAAILAAIAVGIGNSHLVQVKRNWLESPILYMALIGRPGANKSHPLSFAFHPFIEYDYRQNQEYQKLYAEYERTMSMSKKERMEAGLDEFPQAPVRKRFLVSDITPEGLSLIHAQNPRGLCLWSDELSAWFKNFNRYNNGSEEQFWLSVFNAKPTISDRKSTQSSIFIRRPYISVIGTIQKKILGELVKGERSSNGFIDRILFVMPESVLKSRWNDRETPEELEIQWQQIIDKLIAQDCPYDENNELQPQCLPFDEDAKQRLYGWQHENARQCDMETNDALVGIYCKLEIYIIRFCLIIQLARWTCGECDKHTIDLESVNRAILLTEYFRTTAVKVQTAVSQEQLSELHRNIYLNLPKRFTTAEGIGIAENYGMKEHAFKMFLKRHIGTLFRKENHGEYSK
;
A
#
# COMPACT_ATOMS: atom_id res chain seq x y z
N MET A 1 9.36 21.36 28.39
CA MET A 1 10.34 21.90 27.42
C MET A 1 11.57 21.02 27.52
N GLU A 2 11.59 19.90 26.79
CA GLU A 2 12.81 19.13 26.61
C GLU A 2 13.66 19.86 25.56
N THR A 3 14.85 20.28 25.96
CA THR A 3 15.88 20.78 25.06
C THR A 3 16.30 19.63 24.15
N SER A 4 15.81 19.60 22.91
CA SER A 4 16.34 18.69 21.90
C SER A 4 17.83 19.01 21.72
N LYS A 5 18.70 18.03 21.98
CA LYS A 5 20.10 18.16 21.60
C LYS A 5 20.14 18.19 20.07
N LEU A 6 20.57 19.32 19.51
CA LEU A 6 20.84 19.46 18.08
C LEU A 6 21.94 18.47 17.68
N THR A 7 21.56 17.32 17.13
CA THR A 7 22.48 16.35 16.52
C THR A 7 22.65 16.65 15.04
N ALA A 8 23.81 16.31 14.45
CA ALA A 8 24.03 16.49 13.02
C ALA A 8 22.98 15.76 12.18
N GLU A 9 22.59 14.54 12.58
CA GLU A 9 21.51 13.78 11.97
C GLU A 9 20.14 14.48 12.09
N GLY A 10 19.85 15.10 13.24
CA GLY A 10 18.62 15.88 13.45
C GLY A 10 18.56 17.13 12.56
N ILE A 11 19.69 17.80 12.32
CA ILE A 11 19.78 18.96 11.42
C ILE A 11 19.56 18.52 9.97
N ILE A 12 20.19 17.43 9.54
CA ILE A 12 20.03 16.89 8.18
C ILE A 12 18.59 16.43 7.95
N GLY A 13 17.99 15.72 8.91
CA GLY A 13 16.60 15.29 8.82
C GLY A 13 15.61 16.45 8.71
N GLU A 14 15.80 17.53 9.48
CA GLU A 14 14.96 18.71 9.38
C GLU A 14 15.13 19.43 8.03
N ALA A 15 16.35 19.52 7.49
CA ALA A 15 16.61 20.10 6.18
C ALA A 15 15.92 19.31 5.06
N VAL A 16 15.99 17.97 5.11
CA VAL A 16 15.30 17.08 4.18
C VAL A 16 13.78 17.26 4.25
N ARG A 17 13.21 17.33 5.46
CA ARG A 17 11.78 17.58 5.67
C ARG A 17 11.34 18.93 5.08
N ILE A 18 12.10 19.98 5.32
CA ILE A 18 11.81 21.32 4.78
C ILE A 18 11.86 21.28 3.25
N GLY A 19 12.85 20.61 2.66
CA GLY A 19 12.96 20.43 1.21
C GLY A 19 11.73 19.75 0.60
N ALA A 20 11.28 18.64 1.20
CA ALA A 20 10.08 17.92 0.77
C ALA A 20 8.81 18.80 0.85
N LYS A 21 8.62 19.53 1.97
CA LYS A 21 7.49 20.47 2.11
C LYS A 21 7.52 21.60 1.08
N ILE A 22 8.70 22.16 0.78
CA ILE A 22 8.86 23.20 -0.25
C ILE A 22 8.51 22.64 -1.64
N SER A 23 8.80 21.38 -1.91
CA SER A 23 8.42 20.71 -3.17
C SER A 23 6.91 20.40 -3.31
N GLY A 24 6.11 20.69 -2.26
CA GLY A 24 4.67 20.44 -2.23
C GLY A 24 4.31 19.00 -1.84
N SER A 25 5.24 18.26 -1.24
CA SER A 25 4.99 16.91 -0.71
C SER A 25 4.19 16.98 0.58
N GLU A 26 3.19 16.11 0.69
CA GLU A 26 2.40 15.93 1.91
C GLU A 26 2.73 14.62 2.63
N PHE A 27 3.43 13.70 1.96
CA PHE A 27 3.83 12.43 2.55
C PHE A 27 4.85 12.68 3.68
N PRO A 28 4.64 12.12 4.89
CA PRO A 28 5.51 12.39 6.04
C PRO A 28 6.79 11.55 5.93
N ILE A 29 7.78 12.01 5.17
CA ILE A 29 9.03 11.26 4.96
C ILE A 29 9.81 11.02 6.27
N GLU A 30 9.58 11.83 7.30
CA GLU A 30 10.16 11.66 8.64
C GLU A 30 9.78 10.34 9.33
N ILE A 31 8.80 9.61 8.81
CA ILE A 31 8.48 8.27 9.30
C ILE A 31 9.60 7.27 8.99
N PHE A 32 10.42 7.54 7.99
CA PHE A 32 11.55 6.69 7.63
C PHE A 32 12.83 7.06 8.40
N PRO A 33 13.76 6.11 8.57
CA PRO A 33 15.14 6.39 8.97
C PRO A 33 15.83 7.42 8.08
N ILE A 34 16.82 8.13 8.62
CA ILE A 34 17.52 9.21 7.88
C ILE A 34 18.14 8.72 6.58
N ARG A 35 18.66 7.48 6.54
CA ARG A 35 19.24 6.87 5.33
C ARG A 35 18.23 6.76 4.19
N ILE A 36 17.00 6.36 4.51
CA ILE A 36 15.91 6.24 3.54
C ILE A 36 15.40 7.63 3.12
N GLN A 37 15.33 8.58 4.05
CA GLN A 37 14.97 9.96 3.74
C GLN A 37 15.95 10.61 2.73
N LEU A 38 17.25 10.32 2.84
CA LEU A 38 18.26 10.77 1.89
C LEU A 38 18.08 10.15 0.50
N ILE A 39 17.77 8.86 0.42
CA ILE A 39 17.43 8.19 -0.85
C ILE A 39 16.22 8.86 -1.51
N ILE A 40 15.15 9.09 -0.75
CA ILE A 40 13.93 9.76 -1.25
C ILE A 40 14.26 11.15 -1.79
N SER A 41 15.02 11.93 -1.03
CA SER A 41 15.38 13.31 -1.39
C SER A 41 16.28 13.36 -2.62
N SER A 42 17.27 12.47 -2.70
CA SER A 42 18.17 12.41 -3.87
C SER A 42 17.42 12.02 -5.14
N LEU A 43 16.45 11.11 -5.08
CA LEU A 43 15.64 10.75 -6.24
C LEU A 43 14.76 11.92 -6.69
N HIS A 44 14.25 12.71 -5.75
CA HIS A 44 13.54 13.94 -6.07
C HIS A 44 14.47 14.96 -6.75
N ASP A 45 15.63 15.23 -6.15
CA ASP A 45 16.55 16.27 -6.59
C ASP A 45 17.28 15.97 -7.90
N CYS A 46 17.56 14.69 -8.15
CA CYS A 46 18.26 14.23 -9.36
C CYS A 46 17.28 13.84 -10.46
N GLN A 47 16.33 12.94 -10.16
CA GLN A 47 15.42 12.39 -11.17
C GLN A 47 14.12 13.18 -11.33
N GLY A 48 13.86 14.14 -10.46
CA GLY A 48 12.60 14.89 -10.45
C GLY A 48 11.40 14.01 -10.10
N TYR A 49 11.60 12.91 -9.37
CA TYR A 49 10.49 12.04 -8.98
C TYR A 49 9.66 12.70 -7.87
N PRO A 50 8.31 12.63 -7.91
CA PRO A 50 7.50 13.17 -6.83
C PRO A 50 7.75 12.42 -5.52
N VAL A 51 8.07 13.17 -4.45
CA VAL A 51 8.43 12.61 -3.13
C VAL A 51 7.38 11.62 -2.62
N ASP A 52 6.10 11.97 -2.71
CA ASP A 52 4.98 11.11 -2.30
C ASP A 52 5.00 9.73 -2.98
N TYR A 53 5.28 9.68 -4.29
CA TYR A 53 5.33 8.41 -5.03
C TYR A 53 6.55 7.58 -4.67
N VAL A 54 7.71 8.22 -4.47
CA VAL A 54 8.95 7.54 -4.06
C VAL A 54 8.80 6.96 -2.66
N ALA A 55 8.34 7.77 -1.70
CA ALA A 55 8.13 7.38 -0.32
C ALA A 55 7.12 6.23 -0.20
N ALA A 56 6.01 6.30 -0.93
CA ALA A 56 5.01 5.25 -0.99
C ALA A 56 5.54 3.94 -1.60
N ALA A 57 6.28 4.03 -2.71
CA ALA A 57 6.89 2.87 -3.36
C ALA A 57 7.91 2.18 -2.44
N ILE A 58 8.73 2.96 -1.73
CA ILE A 58 9.68 2.47 -0.72
C ILE A 58 8.95 1.79 0.44
N LEU A 59 7.86 2.38 0.95
CA LEU A 59 7.06 1.76 2.02
C LEU A 59 6.55 0.38 1.62
N ALA A 60 6.02 0.26 0.39
CA ALA A 60 5.51 -1.01 -0.12
C ALA A 60 6.62 -2.03 -0.40
N ALA A 61 7.77 -1.59 -0.90
CA ALA A 61 8.94 -2.45 -1.08
C ALA A 61 9.42 -3.04 0.26
N ILE A 62 9.47 -2.23 1.31
CA ILE A 62 9.81 -2.71 2.67
C ILE A 62 8.78 -3.73 3.15
N ALA A 63 7.49 -3.42 3.01
CA ALA A 63 6.41 -4.35 3.36
C ALA A 63 6.58 -5.72 2.66
N VAL A 64 6.80 -5.72 1.35
CA VAL A 64 7.04 -6.93 0.54
C VAL A 64 8.30 -7.68 0.99
N GLY A 65 9.38 -6.96 1.29
CA GLY A 65 10.61 -7.54 1.82
C GLY A 65 10.37 -8.25 3.16
N ILE A 66 9.53 -7.70 4.03
CA ILE A 66 9.14 -8.35 5.28
C ILE A 66 8.30 -9.61 4.99
N GLY A 67 7.23 -9.49 4.20
CA GLY A 67 6.35 -10.61 3.89
C GLY A 67 5.84 -11.32 5.16
N ASN A 68 5.78 -12.65 5.11
CA ASN A 68 5.47 -13.50 6.25
C ASN A 68 6.69 -13.82 7.14
N SER A 69 7.84 -13.18 6.97
CA SER A 69 8.99 -13.45 7.87
C SER A 69 8.74 -12.90 9.29
N HIS A 70 8.02 -11.79 9.40
CA HIS A 70 7.70 -11.16 10.67
C HIS A 70 6.22 -10.78 10.71
N LEU A 71 5.63 -10.90 11.89
CA LEU A 71 4.26 -10.45 12.20
C LEU A 71 4.30 -9.52 13.41
N VAL A 72 3.32 -8.64 13.51
CA VAL A 72 3.11 -7.83 14.71
C VAL A 72 2.01 -8.45 15.56
N GLN A 73 2.23 -8.48 16.87
CA GLN A 73 1.34 -9.10 17.86
C GLN A 73 0.74 -8.04 18.79
N VAL A 74 -0.54 -7.71 18.57
CA VAL A 74 -1.27 -6.75 19.41
C VAL A 74 -1.77 -7.41 20.71
N LYS A 75 -2.25 -8.64 20.58
CA LYS A 75 -2.75 -9.52 21.66
C LYS A 75 -2.38 -10.96 21.34
N ARG A 76 -2.53 -11.88 22.32
CA ARG A 76 -2.13 -13.29 22.24
C ARG A 76 -2.45 -13.95 20.88
N ASN A 77 -3.67 -13.77 20.37
CA ASN A 77 -4.14 -14.37 19.11
C ASN A 77 -4.47 -13.32 18.03
N TRP A 78 -4.00 -12.09 18.19
CA TRP A 78 -4.17 -11.04 17.19
C TRP A 78 -2.82 -10.70 16.59
N LEU A 79 -2.59 -11.28 15.42
CA LEU A 79 -1.39 -11.12 14.60
C LEU A 79 -1.78 -10.43 13.30
N GLU A 80 -0.95 -9.50 12.85
CA GLU A 80 -1.12 -8.85 11.53
C GLU A 80 0.15 -9.00 10.70
N SER A 81 -0.03 -9.33 9.42
CA SER A 81 1.02 -9.28 8.41
C SER A 81 1.09 -7.89 7.79
N PRO A 82 2.26 -7.41 7.31
CA PRO A 82 2.40 -6.07 6.74
C PRO A 82 1.82 -5.96 5.30
N ILE A 83 0.65 -6.52 5.04
CA ILE A 83 0.02 -6.49 3.72
C ILE A 83 -0.48 -5.08 3.41
N LEU A 84 -0.01 -4.51 2.30
CA LEU A 84 -0.44 -3.19 1.81
C LEU A 84 -1.14 -3.31 0.46
N TYR A 85 -2.32 -2.70 0.32
CA TYR A 85 -2.94 -2.42 -0.97
C TYR A 85 -2.79 -0.93 -1.26
N MET A 86 -1.97 -0.58 -2.24
CA MET A 86 -1.57 0.80 -2.49
C MET A 86 -1.72 1.17 -3.97
N ALA A 87 -2.18 2.41 -4.21
CA ALA A 87 -2.39 2.93 -5.54
C ALA A 87 -1.83 4.35 -5.68
N LEU A 88 -0.88 4.51 -6.60
CA LEU A 88 -0.27 5.80 -6.94
C LEU A 88 -1.11 6.51 -8.00
N ILE A 89 -1.84 7.56 -7.62
CA ILE A 89 -2.75 8.28 -8.50
C ILE A 89 -2.07 9.51 -9.08
N GLY A 90 -2.03 9.60 -10.40
CA GLY A 90 -1.57 10.81 -11.08
C GLY A 90 -2.05 10.91 -12.52
N ARG A 91 -1.90 12.09 -13.13
CA ARG A 91 -2.12 12.27 -14.58
C ARG A 91 -1.14 11.42 -15.40
N PRO A 92 -1.46 11.09 -16.66
CA PRO A 92 -0.46 10.57 -17.59
C PRO A 92 0.77 11.49 -17.63
N GLY A 93 1.97 10.91 -17.58
CA GLY A 93 3.24 11.67 -17.55
C GLY A 93 3.60 12.30 -16.19
N ALA A 94 2.97 11.88 -15.08
CA ALA A 94 3.31 12.35 -13.73
C ALA A 94 4.52 11.63 -13.08
N ASN A 95 5.34 10.88 -13.85
CA ASN A 95 6.48 10.09 -13.34
C ASN A 95 6.13 9.19 -12.13
N LYS A 96 4.99 8.50 -12.20
CA LYS A 96 4.52 7.59 -11.14
C LYS A 96 5.11 6.17 -11.23
N SER A 97 5.51 5.74 -12.43
CA SER A 97 6.03 4.40 -12.70
C SER A 97 7.51 4.25 -12.32
N HIS A 98 8.35 5.25 -12.61
CA HIS A 98 9.78 5.19 -12.30
C HIS A 98 10.10 5.02 -10.79
N PRO A 99 9.41 5.71 -9.86
CA PRO A 99 9.56 5.45 -8.42
C PRO A 99 9.28 3.99 -8.03
N LEU A 100 8.27 3.35 -8.64
CA LEU A 100 7.98 1.94 -8.42
C LEU A 100 9.12 1.06 -8.92
N SER A 101 9.61 1.33 -10.14
CA SER A 101 10.74 0.57 -10.71
C SER A 101 11.99 0.68 -9.85
N PHE A 102 12.31 1.88 -9.35
CA PHE A 102 13.44 2.08 -8.43
C PHE A 102 13.27 1.30 -7.13
N ALA A 103 12.14 1.50 -6.44
CA ALA A 103 11.91 0.88 -5.13
C ALA A 103 11.89 -0.65 -5.21
N PHE A 104 11.37 -1.21 -6.31
CA PHE A 104 11.28 -2.66 -6.53
C PHE A 104 12.46 -3.27 -7.30
N HIS A 105 13.44 -2.47 -7.74
CA HIS A 105 14.61 -2.96 -8.47
C HIS A 105 15.32 -4.13 -7.77
N PRO A 106 15.53 -4.11 -6.43
CA PRO A 106 16.11 -5.25 -5.72
C PRO A 106 15.33 -6.57 -5.89
N PHE A 107 13.99 -6.51 -5.91
CA PHE A 107 13.14 -7.68 -6.12
C PHE A 107 13.14 -8.14 -7.57
N ILE A 108 13.21 -7.22 -8.54
CA ILE A 108 13.33 -7.53 -9.97
C ILE A 108 14.63 -8.31 -10.22
N GLU A 109 15.75 -7.82 -9.68
CA GLU A 109 17.05 -8.49 -9.78
C GLU A 109 17.06 -9.85 -9.10
N TYR A 110 16.46 -9.96 -7.91
CA TYR A 110 16.31 -11.23 -7.22
C TYR A 110 15.49 -12.23 -8.06
N ASP A 111 14.29 -11.84 -8.51
CA ASP A 111 13.41 -12.69 -9.31
C ASP A 111 14.03 -13.10 -10.65
N TYR A 112 14.85 -12.23 -11.25
CA TYR A 112 15.62 -12.53 -12.45
C TYR A 112 16.64 -13.64 -12.19
N ARG A 113 17.47 -13.51 -11.15
CA ARG A 113 18.45 -14.54 -10.75
C ARG A 113 17.77 -15.86 -10.40
N GLN A 114 16.67 -15.82 -9.65
CA GLN A 114 15.91 -17.03 -9.31
C GLN A 114 15.27 -17.69 -10.55
N ASN A 115 14.87 -16.90 -11.55
CA ASN A 115 14.36 -17.44 -12.80
C ASN A 115 15.45 -18.14 -13.62
N GLN A 116 16.65 -17.58 -13.69
CA GLN A 116 17.79 -18.23 -14.36
C GLN A 116 18.14 -19.56 -13.69
N GLU A 117 18.16 -19.60 -12.36
CA GLU A 117 18.41 -20.82 -11.61
C GLU A 117 17.32 -21.87 -11.82
N TYR A 118 16.05 -21.44 -11.74
CA TYR A 118 14.91 -22.29 -12.04
C TYR A 118 14.98 -22.89 -13.45
N GLN A 119 15.36 -22.11 -14.48
CA GLN A 119 15.48 -22.61 -15.85
C GLN A 119 16.53 -23.72 -15.97
N LYS A 120 17.67 -23.60 -15.27
CA LYS A 120 18.70 -24.64 -15.24
C LYS A 120 18.19 -25.91 -14.57
N LEU A 121 17.63 -25.78 -13.36
CA LEU A 121 17.08 -26.90 -12.60
C LEU A 121 15.93 -27.59 -13.34
N TYR A 122 15.10 -26.81 -14.04
CA TYR A 122 13.97 -27.34 -14.79
C TYR A 122 14.45 -28.13 -16.02
N ALA A 123 15.47 -27.64 -16.74
CA ALA A 123 16.07 -28.39 -17.85
C ALA A 123 16.71 -29.71 -17.38
N GLU A 124 17.34 -29.72 -16.19
CA GLU A 124 17.87 -30.94 -15.56
C GLU A 124 16.75 -31.90 -15.14
N TYR A 125 15.67 -31.37 -14.57
CA TYR A 125 14.47 -32.14 -14.23
C TYR A 125 13.86 -32.79 -15.48
N GLU A 126 13.70 -32.06 -16.58
CA GLU A 126 13.17 -32.59 -17.84
C GLU A 126 14.07 -33.68 -18.43
N ARG A 127 15.40 -33.49 -18.41
CA ARG A 127 16.37 -34.52 -18.83
C ARG A 127 16.21 -35.78 -17.98
N THR A 128 16.15 -35.63 -16.66
CA THR A 128 16.00 -36.75 -15.72
C THR A 128 14.66 -37.48 -15.93
N MET A 129 13.58 -36.75 -16.19
CA MET A 129 12.27 -37.31 -16.47
C MET A 129 12.19 -38.03 -17.82
N SER A 130 13.01 -37.64 -18.80
CA SER A 130 13.11 -38.32 -20.10
C SER A 130 13.83 -39.67 -20.03
N MET A 131 14.63 -39.90 -18.97
CA MET A 131 15.29 -41.18 -18.72
C MET A 131 14.27 -42.21 -18.19
N SER A 132 14.46 -43.47 -18.57
CA SER A 132 13.71 -44.57 -17.97
C SER A 132 14.02 -44.70 -16.48
N LYS A 133 13.10 -45.29 -15.73
CA LYS A 133 13.29 -45.55 -14.29
C LYS A 133 14.59 -46.31 -14.00
N LYS A 134 14.96 -47.25 -14.88
CA LYS A 134 16.18 -48.05 -14.74
C LYS A 134 17.45 -47.20 -14.91
N GLU A 135 17.48 -46.37 -15.94
CA GLU A 135 18.62 -45.47 -16.20
C GLU A 135 18.80 -44.44 -15.08
N ARG A 136 17.70 -43.94 -14.48
CA ARG A 136 17.76 -43.06 -13.31
C ARG A 136 18.41 -43.74 -12.11
N MET A 137 17.96 -44.95 -11.78
CA MET A 137 18.52 -45.71 -10.67
C MET A 137 20.00 -46.07 -10.89
N GLU A 138 20.39 -46.44 -12.11
CA GLU A 138 21.78 -46.74 -12.48
C GLU A 138 22.68 -45.49 -12.40
N ALA A 139 22.14 -44.31 -12.70
CA ALA A 139 22.84 -43.03 -12.57
C ALA A 139 22.84 -42.46 -11.14
N GLY A 140 22.23 -43.15 -10.16
CA GLY A 140 22.12 -42.66 -8.78
C GLY A 140 21.17 -41.48 -8.60
N LEU A 141 20.24 -41.27 -9.53
CA LEU A 141 19.23 -40.20 -9.50
C LEU A 141 17.96 -40.66 -8.78
N ASP A 142 17.18 -39.70 -8.27
CA ASP A 142 15.91 -39.98 -7.61
C ASP A 142 14.95 -40.72 -8.56
N GLU A 143 14.25 -41.72 -8.02
CA GLU A 143 13.23 -42.48 -8.75
C GLU A 143 12.07 -41.56 -9.16
N PHE A 144 11.71 -40.61 -8.30
CA PHE A 144 10.64 -39.64 -8.50
C PHE A 144 11.17 -38.20 -8.34
N PRO A 145 11.91 -37.68 -9.34
CA PRO A 145 12.39 -36.31 -9.32
C PRO A 145 11.23 -35.35 -9.05
N GLN A 146 11.46 -34.37 -8.18
CA GLN A 146 10.49 -33.32 -7.91
C GLN A 146 10.70 -32.16 -8.87
N ALA A 147 9.61 -31.61 -9.39
CA ALA A 147 9.69 -30.41 -10.22
C ALA A 147 10.25 -29.24 -9.39
N PRO A 148 11.25 -28.51 -9.90
CA PRO A 148 11.80 -27.38 -9.16
C PRO A 148 10.76 -26.28 -9.00
N VAL A 149 10.88 -25.51 -7.92
CA VAL A 149 9.99 -24.39 -7.63
C VAL A 149 10.67 -23.07 -7.96
N ARG A 150 10.01 -22.23 -8.76
CA ARG A 150 10.49 -20.88 -9.04
C ARG A 150 10.21 -19.97 -7.84
N LYS A 151 11.27 -19.58 -7.13
CA LYS A 151 11.23 -18.57 -6.07
C LYS A 151 11.05 -17.18 -6.68
N ARG A 152 10.14 -16.38 -6.12
CA ARG A 152 9.89 -15.00 -6.56
C ARG A 152 9.08 -14.20 -5.55
N PHE A 153 9.15 -12.88 -5.66
CA PHE A 153 8.29 -11.94 -4.95
C PHE A 153 7.22 -11.33 -5.85
N LEU A 154 7.53 -11.09 -7.12
CA LEU A 154 6.68 -10.28 -7.99
C LEU A 154 5.81 -11.15 -8.89
N VAL A 155 4.56 -10.70 -9.04
CA VAL A 155 3.60 -11.22 -10.00
C VAL A 155 2.89 -10.07 -10.70
N SER A 156 2.58 -10.28 -11.97
CA SER A 156 1.83 -9.36 -12.82
C SER A 156 0.90 -10.16 -13.70
N ASP A 157 -0.29 -9.63 -14.00
CA ASP A 157 -1.29 -10.23 -14.90
C ASP A 157 -1.58 -11.71 -14.61
N ILE A 158 -2.29 -11.98 -13.52
CA ILE A 158 -2.54 -13.35 -13.06
C ILE A 158 -3.96 -13.54 -12.53
N THR A 159 -4.53 -14.72 -12.76
CA THR A 159 -5.83 -15.11 -12.20
C THR A 159 -5.71 -15.49 -10.72
N PRO A 160 -6.78 -15.40 -9.91
CA PRO A 160 -6.75 -15.79 -8.50
C PRO A 160 -6.26 -17.23 -8.24
N GLU A 161 -6.53 -18.15 -9.17
CA GLU A 161 -6.09 -19.54 -9.08
C GLU A 161 -4.59 -19.70 -9.30
N GLY A 162 -4.07 -19.09 -10.37
CA GLY A 162 -2.64 -19.07 -10.64
C GLY A 162 -1.89 -18.40 -9.49
N LEU A 163 -2.47 -17.32 -8.96
CA LEU A 163 -1.92 -16.61 -7.81
C LEU A 163 -1.87 -17.49 -6.55
N SER A 164 -2.92 -18.25 -6.28
CA SER A 164 -2.95 -19.21 -5.16
C SER A 164 -1.91 -20.31 -5.32
N LEU A 165 -1.73 -20.85 -6.53
CA LEU A 165 -0.71 -21.86 -6.81
C LEU A 165 0.71 -21.34 -6.57
N ILE A 166 1.02 -20.15 -7.11
CA ILE A 166 2.34 -19.54 -6.93
C ILE A 166 2.58 -19.17 -5.47
N HIS A 167 1.55 -18.71 -4.77
CA HIS A 167 1.66 -18.37 -3.36
C HIS A 167 1.93 -19.60 -2.49
N ALA A 168 1.30 -20.74 -2.78
CA ALA A 168 1.59 -21.99 -2.08
C ALA A 168 3.06 -22.42 -2.22
N GLN A 169 3.68 -22.11 -3.37
CA GLN A 169 5.09 -22.33 -3.65
C GLN A 169 6.02 -21.27 -3.04
N ASN A 170 5.49 -20.09 -2.71
CA ASN A 170 6.23 -18.94 -2.19
C ASN A 170 5.58 -18.48 -0.87
N PRO A 171 5.69 -19.26 0.21
CA PRO A 171 4.93 -19.04 1.46
C PRO A 171 5.32 -17.74 2.19
N ARG A 172 6.48 -17.18 1.84
CA ARG A 172 6.89 -15.85 2.30
C ARG A 172 5.95 -14.75 1.84
N GLY A 173 5.30 -14.92 0.70
CA GLY A 173 4.35 -13.98 0.15
C GLY A 173 4.75 -13.40 -1.20
N LEU A 174 3.78 -12.75 -1.84
CA LEU A 174 3.89 -12.17 -3.17
C LEU A 174 3.50 -10.69 -3.18
N CYS A 175 3.84 -10.01 -4.25
CA CYS A 175 3.40 -8.67 -4.56
C CYS A 175 2.82 -8.63 -5.98
N LEU A 176 1.54 -8.27 -6.10
CA LEU A 176 0.97 -7.87 -7.38
C LEU A 176 1.50 -6.47 -7.72
N TRP A 177 2.53 -6.43 -8.57
CA TRP A 177 3.21 -5.21 -9.01
C TRP A 177 2.80 -4.93 -10.45
N SER A 178 2.15 -3.78 -10.70
CA SER A 178 1.62 -3.44 -12.03
C SER A 178 1.74 -1.96 -12.35
N ASP A 179 2.20 -1.65 -13.57
CA ASP A 179 2.26 -0.27 -14.10
C ASP A 179 0.96 0.19 -14.77
N GLU A 180 -0.20 -0.29 -14.30
CA GLU A 180 -1.54 0.28 -14.49
C GLU A 180 -2.52 -0.69 -13.79
N LEU A 181 -2.93 -0.40 -12.55
CA LEU A 181 -3.85 -1.30 -11.81
C LEU A 181 -5.27 -1.34 -12.40
N SER A 182 -5.56 -0.54 -13.43
CA SER A 182 -6.89 -0.46 -14.05
C SER A 182 -7.42 -1.83 -14.50
N ALA A 183 -6.55 -2.71 -15.01
CA ALA A 183 -6.90 -4.06 -15.41
C ALA A 183 -7.31 -4.92 -14.20
N TRP A 184 -6.53 -4.86 -13.12
CA TRP A 184 -6.84 -5.55 -11.87
C TRP A 184 -8.20 -5.12 -11.31
N PHE A 185 -8.50 -3.81 -11.33
CA PHE A 185 -9.81 -3.30 -10.91
C PHE A 185 -10.97 -3.69 -11.83
N LYS A 186 -10.72 -3.82 -13.13
CA LYS A 186 -11.76 -4.21 -14.09
C LYS A 186 -12.09 -5.70 -14.00
N ASN A 187 -11.13 -6.53 -13.60
CA ASN A 187 -11.32 -7.98 -13.49
C ASN A 187 -12.34 -8.37 -12.42
N PHE A 188 -12.49 -7.57 -11.35
CA PHE A 188 -13.56 -7.74 -10.36
C PHE A 188 -14.98 -7.82 -10.96
N ASN A 189 -15.21 -7.22 -12.14
CA ASN A 189 -16.52 -7.22 -12.80
C ASN A 189 -16.67 -8.33 -13.86
N ARG A 190 -15.56 -8.94 -14.32
CA ARG A 190 -15.54 -9.61 -15.63
C ARG A 190 -15.84 -11.11 -15.56
N TYR A 191 -15.61 -11.76 -14.41
CA TYR A 191 -15.52 -13.22 -14.40
C TYR A 191 -16.45 -14.00 -13.49
N ASN A 192 -17.09 -13.46 -12.46
CA ASN A 192 -18.16 -14.14 -11.69
C ASN A 192 -18.73 -13.18 -10.64
N ASN A 193 -19.99 -13.40 -10.26
CA ASN A 193 -20.75 -12.67 -9.23
C ASN A 193 -20.01 -12.48 -7.87
N GLY A 194 -19.01 -11.60 -7.78
CA GLY A 194 -18.33 -11.19 -6.55
C GLY A 194 -17.22 -12.12 -5.99
N SER A 195 -16.89 -13.23 -6.65
CA SER A 195 -15.94 -14.22 -6.08
C SER A 195 -14.49 -13.73 -6.00
N GLU A 196 -14.02 -12.94 -6.98
CA GLU A 196 -12.66 -12.40 -6.96
C GLU A 196 -12.48 -11.35 -5.85
N GLU A 197 -13.49 -10.48 -5.66
CA GLU A 197 -13.46 -9.48 -4.60
C GLU A 197 -13.37 -10.15 -3.23
N GLN A 198 -14.18 -11.19 -2.99
CA GLN A 198 -14.12 -11.99 -1.75
C GLN A 198 -12.74 -12.62 -1.52
N PHE A 199 -12.07 -13.11 -2.58
CA PHE A 199 -10.71 -13.62 -2.48
C PHE A 199 -9.75 -12.53 -1.99
N TRP A 200 -9.72 -11.36 -2.63
CA TRP A 200 -8.83 -10.27 -2.22
C TRP A 200 -9.17 -9.68 -0.85
N LEU A 201 -10.45 -9.70 -0.45
CA LEU A 201 -10.88 -9.35 0.92
C LEU A 201 -10.38 -10.37 1.95
N SER A 202 -10.35 -11.66 1.62
CA SER A 202 -9.82 -12.71 2.48
C SER A 202 -8.30 -12.56 2.66
N VAL A 203 -7.59 -12.39 1.54
CA VAL A 203 -6.14 -12.18 1.50
C VAL A 203 -5.73 -10.93 2.28
N PHE A 204 -6.48 -9.83 2.15
CA PHE A 204 -6.21 -8.61 2.91
C PHE A 204 -6.19 -8.85 4.42
N ASN A 205 -7.06 -9.74 4.93
CA ASN A 205 -7.13 -10.07 6.35
C ASN A 205 -6.20 -11.24 6.74
N ALA A 206 -5.31 -11.67 5.84
CA ALA A 206 -4.45 -12.85 6.02
C ALA A 206 -5.22 -14.12 6.44
N LYS A 207 -6.48 -14.26 6.03
CA LYS A 207 -7.31 -15.43 6.38
C LYS A 207 -6.88 -16.65 5.58
N PRO A 208 -6.89 -17.86 6.18
CA PRO A 208 -6.54 -19.08 5.46
C PRO A 208 -7.29 -19.18 4.13
N THR A 209 -6.54 -19.46 3.06
CA THR A 209 -7.09 -19.61 1.71
C THR A 209 -7.12 -21.08 1.35
N ILE A 210 -8.30 -21.56 0.99
CA ILE A 210 -8.55 -22.95 0.59
C ILE A 210 -9.08 -22.92 -0.84
N SER A 211 -8.46 -23.66 -1.75
CA SER A 211 -8.91 -23.80 -3.12
C SER A 211 -9.03 -25.28 -3.49
N ASP A 212 -10.28 -25.75 -3.48
CA ASP A 212 -10.64 -27.12 -3.86
C ASP A 212 -11.19 -27.10 -5.29
N ARG A 213 -10.32 -27.30 -6.29
CA ARG A 213 -10.73 -27.38 -7.71
C ARG A 213 -10.45 -28.74 -8.30
N LYS A 214 -11.44 -29.31 -8.99
CA LYS A 214 -11.40 -30.62 -9.68
C LYS A 214 -10.25 -30.77 -10.69
N SER A 215 -9.72 -29.68 -11.25
CA SER A 215 -8.68 -29.71 -12.27
C SER A 215 -7.25 -29.77 -11.73
N THR A 216 -7.06 -29.59 -10.42
CA THR A 216 -5.75 -29.66 -9.76
C THR A 216 -5.67 -30.99 -9.02
N GLN A 217 -4.55 -31.72 -9.15
CA GLN A 217 -4.36 -33.03 -8.52
C GLN A 217 -4.41 -32.98 -6.97
N SER A 218 -4.31 -31.79 -6.39
CA SER A 218 -4.33 -31.53 -4.95
C SER A 218 -5.06 -30.22 -4.63
N SER A 219 -5.73 -30.16 -3.48
CA SER A 219 -6.29 -28.92 -2.93
C SER A 219 -5.17 -28.00 -2.48
N ILE A 220 -5.32 -26.70 -2.74
CA ILE A 220 -4.36 -25.70 -2.26
C ILE A 220 -4.84 -25.18 -0.91
N PHE A 221 -4.03 -25.36 0.12
CA PHE A 221 -4.26 -24.81 1.45
C PHE A 221 -3.11 -23.88 1.84
N ILE A 222 -3.43 -22.61 2.07
CA ILE A 222 -2.47 -21.60 2.51
C ILE A 222 -2.94 -21.09 3.87
N ARG A 223 -2.23 -21.46 4.93
CA ARG A 223 -2.57 -21.08 6.30
C ARG A 223 -2.53 -19.56 6.52
N ARG A 224 -1.56 -18.87 5.92
CA ARG A 224 -1.35 -17.42 6.06
C ARG A 224 -1.01 -16.79 4.71
N PRO A 225 -2.00 -16.38 3.90
CA PRO A 225 -1.71 -15.70 2.65
C PRO A 225 -1.09 -14.32 2.90
N TYR A 226 -0.07 -13.99 2.13
CA TYR A 226 0.52 -12.67 2.03
C TYR A 226 0.58 -12.28 0.56
N ILE A 227 -0.27 -11.33 0.17
CA ILE A 227 -0.21 -10.74 -1.17
C ILE A 227 -0.42 -9.25 -1.01
N SER A 228 0.65 -8.47 -1.20
CA SER A 228 0.52 -7.01 -1.29
C SER A 228 0.19 -6.60 -2.72
N VAL A 229 -0.41 -5.43 -2.88
CA VAL A 229 -0.76 -4.88 -4.18
C VAL A 229 -0.19 -3.47 -4.27
N ILE A 230 0.57 -3.19 -5.31
CA ILE A 230 0.98 -1.83 -5.62
C ILE A 230 1.00 -1.59 -7.12
N GLY A 231 0.60 -0.38 -7.51
CA GLY A 231 0.74 0.06 -8.88
C GLY A 231 0.20 1.45 -9.11
N THR A 232 0.19 1.83 -10.38
CA THR A 232 -0.21 3.16 -10.81
C THR A 232 -1.67 3.20 -11.25
N ILE A 233 -2.35 4.32 -11.02
CA ILE A 233 -3.71 4.58 -11.50
C ILE A 233 -3.77 5.97 -12.11
N GLN A 234 -4.50 6.10 -13.22
CA GLN A 234 -4.86 7.40 -13.76
C GLN A 234 -6.08 7.98 -13.03
N LYS A 235 -6.04 9.28 -12.71
CA LYS A 235 -7.11 9.97 -11.97
C LYS A 235 -8.53 9.69 -12.50
N LYS A 236 -8.71 9.63 -13.82
CA LYS A 236 -10.01 9.37 -14.48
C LYS A 236 -10.64 8.02 -14.12
N ILE A 237 -9.82 7.04 -13.73
CA ILE A 237 -10.30 5.70 -13.37
C ILE A 237 -10.98 5.73 -12.00
N LEU A 238 -10.68 6.70 -11.13
CA LEU A 238 -11.30 6.82 -9.80
C LEU A 238 -12.83 6.89 -9.88
N GLY A 239 -13.36 7.67 -10.84
CA GLY A 239 -14.80 7.73 -11.08
C GLY A 239 -15.42 6.38 -11.47
N GLU A 240 -14.67 5.47 -12.10
CA GLU A 240 -15.12 4.11 -12.41
C GLU A 240 -15.02 3.16 -11.21
N LEU A 241 -14.04 3.37 -10.31
CA LEU A 241 -13.84 2.55 -9.13
C LEU A 241 -14.98 2.70 -8.10
N VAL A 242 -15.57 3.90 -8.03
CA VAL A 242 -16.61 4.21 -7.04
C VAL A 242 -18.03 4.09 -7.63
N LYS A 243 -18.17 3.87 -8.95
CA LYS A 243 -19.48 3.61 -9.58
C LYS A 243 -19.93 2.16 -9.35
N GLY A 244 -21.18 2.00 -8.91
CA GLY A 244 -21.86 0.70 -8.73
C GLY A 244 -21.68 0.06 -7.35
N GLU A 245 -21.97 -1.24 -7.24
CA GLU A 245 -21.90 -2.07 -6.02
C GLU A 245 -20.49 -2.19 -5.42
N ARG A 246 -19.46 -1.62 -6.07
CA ARG A 246 -18.06 -1.60 -5.62
C ARG A 246 -17.85 -0.79 -4.33
N SER A 247 -18.68 0.24 -4.13
CA SER A 247 -18.66 1.05 -2.91
C SER A 247 -19.32 0.35 -1.71
N SER A 248 -20.23 -0.60 -1.95
CA SER A 248 -21.00 -1.25 -0.88
C SER A 248 -20.27 -2.40 -0.19
N ASN A 249 -19.23 -2.99 -0.80
CA ASN A 249 -18.50 -4.15 -0.24
C ASN A 249 -17.24 -3.77 0.55
N GLY A 250 -16.90 -2.48 0.61
CA GLY A 250 -15.79 -1.93 1.39
C GLY A 250 -14.38 -2.34 0.90
N PHE A 251 -14.25 -2.87 -0.33
CA PHE A 251 -12.95 -3.19 -0.90
C PHE A 251 -12.10 -1.94 -1.14
N ILE A 252 -12.71 -0.88 -1.70
CA ILE A 252 -12.04 0.40 -1.94
C ILE A 252 -11.49 1.00 -0.64
N ASP A 253 -12.17 0.79 0.48
CA ASP A 253 -11.77 1.28 1.80
C ASP A 253 -10.43 0.71 2.28
N ARG A 254 -9.99 -0.40 1.68
CA ARG A 254 -8.70 -1.04 1.97
C ARG A 254 -7.58 -0.49 1.11
N ILE A 255 -7.82 0.37 0.13
CA ILE A 255 -6.76 0.86 -0.75
C ILE A 255 -6.19 2.16 -0.21
N LEU A 256 -4.89 2.14 0.06
CA LEU A 256 -4.08 3.30 0.39
C LEU A 256 -3.78 4.08 -0.88
N PHE A 257 -4.50 5.18 -1.06
CA PHE A 257 -4.27 6.08 -2.18
C PHE A 257 -3.16 7.08 -1.88
N VAL A 258 -2.34 7.35 -2.88
CA VAL A 258 -1.29 8.39 -2.86
C VAL A 258 -1.58 9.35 -3.99
N MET A 259 -2.05 10.55 -3.64
CA MET A 259 -2.55 11.54 -4.61
C MET A 259 -2.02 12.94 -4.27
N PRO A 260 -0.76 13.26 -4.64
CA PRO A 260 -0.21 14.61 -4.46
C PRO A 260 -1.04 15.66 -5.22
N GLU A 261 -1.24 16.84 -4.61
CA GLU A 261 -2.12 17.88 -5.15
C GLU A 261 -1.67 18.45 -6.50
N SER A 262 -0.36 18.65 -6.66
CA SER A 262 0.23 19.20 -7.88
C SER A 262 1.57 18.54 -8.17
N VAL A 263 1.57 17.58 -9.08
CA VAL A 263 2.81 17.11 -9.70
C VAL A 263 3.11 18.02 -10.88
N LEU A 264 3.86 19.09 -10.63
CA LEU A 264 4.46 19.87 -11.72
C LEU A 264 5.34 18.95 -12.55
N LYS A 265 5.37 19.19 -13.86
CA LYS A 265 6.23 18.39 -14.73
C LYS A 265 7.68 18.74 -14.41
N SER A 266 8.45 17.76 -13.98
CA SER A 266 9.86 17.92 -13.67
C SER A 266 10.62 18.36 -14.92
N ARG A 267 11.49 19.36 -14.73
CA ARG A 267 12.42 19.80 -15.77
C ARG A 267 13.59 18.85 -15.80
N TRP A 268 14.09 18.57 -16.99
CA TRP A 268 15.29 17.77 -17.15
C TRP A 268 16.47 18.48 -16.51
N ASN A 269 17.38 17.70 -15.93
CA ASN A 269 18.61 18.16 -15.33
C ASN A 269 19.66 17.06 -15.50
N ASP A 270 20.94 17.42 -15.36
CA ASP A 270 22.07 16.50 -15.59
C ASP A 270 22.58 15.86 -14.27
N ARG A 271 21.80 15.93 -13.19
CA ARG A 271 22.20 15.34 -11.91
C ARG A 271 21.88 13.85 -11.93
N GLU A 272 22.85 13.07 -11.49
CA GLU A 272 22.70 11.63 -11.32
C GLU A 272 22.43 11.29 -9.86
N THR A 273 21.66 10.24 -9.62
CA THR A 273 21.53 9.69 -8.27
C THR A 273 22.87 9.08 -7.90
N PRO A 274 23.47 9.41 -6.73
CA PRO A 274 24.72 8.80 -6.30
C PRO A 274 24.59 7.28 -6.21
N GLU A 275 25.53 6.54 -6.81
CA GLU A 275 25.54 5.07 -6.84
C GLU A 275 25.51 4.48 -5.42
N GLU A 276 26.13 5.16 -4.45
CA GLU A 276 26.14 4.73 -3.05
C GLU A 276 24.74 4.66 -2.45
N LEU A 277 23.81 5.53 -2.86
CA LEU A 277 22.43 5.50 -2.37
C LEU A 277 21.64 4.33 -2.96
N GLU A 278 21.92 3.96 -4.21
CA GLU A 278 21.32 2.78 -4.85
C GLU A 278 21.82 1.49 -4.18
N ILE A 279 23.13 1.42 -3.91
CA ILE A 279 23.74 0.31 -3.16
C ILE A 279 23.16 0.23 -1.75
N GLN A 280 22.99 1.36 -1.05
CA GLN A 280 22.37 1.39 0.27
C GLN A 280 20.93 0.89 0.24
N TRP A 281 20.15 1.29 -0.77
CA TRP A 281 18.79 0.78 -0.94
C TRP A 281 18.75 -0.73 -1.16
N GLN A 282 19.61 -1.23 -2.06
CA GLN A 282 19.77 -2.66 -2.30
C GLN A 282 20.12 -3.42 -1.01
N GLN A 283 21.07 -2.93 -0.22
CA GLN A 283 21.46 -3.54 1.06
C GLN A 283 20.32 -3.58 2.09
N ILE A 284 19.50 -2.52 2.15
CA ILE A 284 18.33 -2.46 3.04
C ILE A 284 17.33 -3.57 2.67
N ILE A 285 17.02 -3.71 1.39
CA ILE A 285 16.07 -4.74 0.92
C ILE A 285 16.68 -6.14 1.01
N ASP A 286 17.96 -6.32 0.68
CA ASP A 286 18.65 -7.61 0.80
C ASP A 286 18.68 -8.09 2.25
N LYS A 287 18.85 -7.19 3.23
CA LYS A 287 18.76 -7.53 4.65
C LYS A 287 17.37 -8.04 5.03
N LEU A 288 16.31 -7.52 4.42
CA LEU A 288 14.95 -8.06 4.57
C LEU A 288 14.85 -9.41 3.86
N ILE A 289 15.22 -9.52 2.58
CA ILE A 289 15.18 -10.77 1.80
C ILE A 289 15.98 -11.89 2.47
N ALA A 290 17.11 -11.59 3.13
CA ALA A 290 17.93 -12.57 3.81
C ALA A 290 17.37 -13.04 5.18
N GLN A 291 16.24 -12.49 5.65
CA GLN A 291 15.67 -12.90 6.93
C GLN A 291 15.27 -14.38 6.96
N ASP A 292 15.70 -15.05 8.03
CA ASP A 292 15.37 -16.45 8.28
C ASP A 292 13.86 -16.64 8.36
N CYS A 293 13.37 -17.61 7.61
CA CYS A 293 11.99 -18.06 7.64
C CYS A 293 12.00 -19.54 8.07
N PRO A 294 12.15 -19.84 9.38
CA PRO A 294 12.21 -21.22 9.83
C PRO A 294 10.90 -21.94 9.50
N TYR A 295 10.99 -23.24 9.22
CA TYR A 295 9.84 -24.10 8.98
C TYR A 295 9.70 -25.07 10.14
N ASP A 296 8.45 -25.40 10.50
CA ASP A 296 8.17 -26.44 11.49
C ASP A 296 8.21 -27.85 10.87
N GLU A 297 7.90 -28.87 11.69
CA GLU A 297 7.84 -30.28 11.27
C GLU A 297 6.81 -30.57 10.16
N ASN A 298 5.83 -29.68 9.98
CA ASN A 298 4.80 -29.78 8.94
C ASN A 298 5.18 -28.98 7.68
N ASN A 299 6.42 -28.49 7.61
CA ASN A 299 6.91 -27.61 6.56
C ASN A 299 6.10 -26.30 6.45
N GLU A 300 5.60 -25.79 7.58
CA GLU A 300 4.93 -24.49 7.65
C GLU A 300 5.89 -23.40 8.14
N LEU A 301 5.87 -22.25 7.45
CA LEU A 301 6.68 -21.09 7.78
C LEU A 301 6.28 -20.51 9.16
N GLN A 302 7.28 -20.37 10.03
CA GLN A 302 7.15 -19.82 11.37
C GLN A 302 7.65 -18.36 11.42
N PRO A 303 6.74 -17.37 11.41
CA PRO A 303 7.10 -15.96 11.49
C PRO A 303 7.62 -15.59 12.87
N GLN A 304 8.57 -14.66 12.92
CA GLN A 304 8.92 -13.98 14.16
C GLN A 304 7.79 -12.99 14.53
N CYS A 305 7.20 -13.14 15.72
CA CYS A 305 6.12 -12.27 16.19
C CYS A 305 6.67 -11.18 17.10
N LEU A 306 6.45 -9.91 16.76
CA LEU A 306 6.90 -8.74 17.53
C LEU A 306 5.74 -8.19 18.36
N PRO A 307 5.78 -8.30 19.70
CA PRO A 307 4.84 -7.59 20.57
C PRO A 307 5.17 -6.09 20.63
N PHE A 308 4.26 -5.30 21.16
CA PHE A 308 4.50 -3.89 21.48
C PHE A 308 5.09 -3.74 22.88
N ASP A 309 5.99 -2.76 23.05
CA ASP A 309 6.32 -2.24 24.37
C ASP A 309 5.07 -1.63 25.04
N GLU A 310 5.06 -1.55 26.36
CA GLU A 310 3.87 -1.13 27.11
C GLU A 310 3.45 0.32 26.79
N ASP A 311 4.40 1.25 26.71
CA ASP A 311 4.15 2.65 26.35
C ASP A 311 3.73 2.81 24.88
N ALA A 312 4.36 2.06 23.98
CA ALA A 312 4.00 1.96 22.57
C ALA A 312 2.55 1.50 22.39
N LYS A 313 2.16 0.46 23.14
CA LYS A 313 0.81 -0.10 23.13
C LYS A 313 -0.22 0.86 23.68
N GLN A 314 0.09 1.55 24.78
CA GLN A 314 -0.78 2.60 25.33
C GLN A 314 -0.99 3.73 24.33
N ARG A 315 0.07 4.16 23.64
CA ARG A 315 -0.02 5.20 22.61
C ARG A 315 -0.88 4.76 21.43
N LEU A 316 -0.74 3.52 20.96
CA LEU A 316 -1.56 2.94 19.90
C LEU A 316 -3.05 2.94 20.29
N TYR A 317 -3.37 2.54 21.53
CA TYR A 317 -4.76 2.49 22.00
C TYR A 317 -5.35 3.89 22.18
N GLY A 318 -4.54 4.86 22.63
CA GLY A 318 -4.94 6.26 22.67
C GLY A 318 -5.36 6.80 21.30
N TRP A 319 -4.58 6.49 20.26
CA TRP A 319 -4.95 6.83 18.88
C TRP A 319 -6.23 6.12 18.42
N GLN A 320 -6.35 4.81 18.71
CA GLN A 320 -7.52 4.02 18.30
C GLN A 320 -8.82 4.53 18.94
N HIS A 321 -8.79 4.91 20.22
CA HIS A 321 -9.97 5.49 20.88
C HIS A 321 -10.40 6.81 20.24
N GLU A 322 -9.46 7.64 19.79
CA GLU A 322 -9.77 8.87 19.08
C GLU A 322 -10.31 8.58 17.68
N ASN A 323 -9.73 7.61 16.95
CA ASN A 323 -10.27 7.15 15.67
C ASN A 323 -11.73 6.66 15.81
N ALA A 324 -12.02 5.88 16.86
CA ALA A 324 -13.37 5.40 17.14
C ALA A 324 -14.37 6.55 17.34
N ARG A 325 -13.98 7.60 18.10
CA ARG A 325 -14.81 8.81 18.25
C ARG A 325 -15.05 9.51 16.93
N GLN A 326 -14.03 9.59 16.07
CA GLN A 326 -14.20 10.17 14.73
C GLN A 326 -15.15 9.35 13.87
N CYS A 327 -15.10 8.01 13.94
CA CYS A 327 -16.08 7.14 13.28
C CYS A 327 -17.51 7.40 13.79
N ASP A 328 -17.70 7.55 15.10
CA ASP A 328 -19.03 7.81 15.68
C ASP A 328 -19.61 9.17 15.27
N MET A 329 -18.76 10.15 14.97
CA MET A 329 -19.16 11.51 14.55
C MET A 329 -19.27 11.68 13.02
N GLU A 330 -18.65 10.79 12.25
CA GLU A 330 -18.62 10.90 10.79
C GLU A 330 -19.96 10.44 10.18
N THR A 331 -20.48 11.25 9.28
CA THR A 331 -21.78 10.99 8.63
C THR A 331 -21.65 10.31 7.27
N ASN A 332 -20.44 10.28 6.72
CA ASN A 332 -20.14 9.64 5.46
C ASN A 332 -19.69 8.19 5.68
N ASP A 333 -20.57 7.23 5.40
CA ASP A 333 -20.31 5.79 5.54
C ASP A 333 -19.04 5.33 4.80
N ALA A 334 -18.70 5.92 3.66
CA ALA A 334 -17.49 5.58 2.92
C ALA A 334 -16.22 6.01 3.69
N LEU A 335 -16.25 7.15 4.36
CA LEU A 335 -15.14 7.59 5.21
C LEU A 335 -15.06 6.76 6.49
N VAL A 336 -16.19 6.40 7.11
CA VAL A 336 -16.24 5.48 8.26
C VAL A 336 -15.62 4.13 7.90
N GLY A 337 -15.97 3.59 6.72
CA GLY A 337 -15.39 2.35 6.20
C GLY A 337 -13.86 2.42 6.14
N ILE A 338 -13.32 3.51 5.59
CA ILE A 338 -11.87 3.76 5.52
C ILE A 338 -11.25 3.90 6.91
N TYR A 339 -11.84 4.69 7.81
CA TYR A 339 -11.31 4.90 9.17
C TYR A 339 -11.22 3.60 9.96
N CYS A 340 -12.19 2.70 9.79
CA CYS A 340 -12.14 1.35 10.34
C CYS A 340 -11.00 0.51 9.75
N LYS A 341 -10.63 0.69 8.48
CA LYS A 341 -9.46 -0.03 7.88
C LYS A 341 -8.13 0.60 8.26
N LEU A 342 -8.09 1.89 8.58
CA LEU A 342 -6.90 2.54 9.11
C LEU A 342 -6.46 1.92 10.45
N GLU A 343 -7.37 1.36 11.26
CA GLU A 343 -7.01 0.63 12.49
C GLU A 343 -6.19 -0.64 12.21
N ILE A 344 -6.44 -1.30 11.08
CA ILE A 344 -5.63 -2.45 10.65
C ILE A 344 -4.28 -1.94 10.12
N TYR A 345 -4.32 -0.87 9.32
CA TYR A 345 -3.12 -0.32 8.69
C TYR A 345 -2.12 0.26 9.67
N ILE A 346 -2.55 0.97 10.72
CA ILE A 346 -1.61 1.52 11.70
C ILE A 346 -0.78 0.42 12.36
N ILE A 347 -1.37 -0.75 12.64
CA ILE A 347 -0.67 -1.91 13.20
C ILE A 347 0.39 -2.40 12.21
N ARG A 348 0.03 -2.50 10.92
CA ARG A 348 0.95 -2.91 9.84
C ARG A 348 2.08 -1.90 9.64
N PHE A 349 1.77 -0.60 9.67
CA PHE A 349 2.75 0.47 9.55
C PHE A 349 3.74 0.45 10.70
N CYS A 350 3.30 0.15 11.93
CA CYS A 350 4.21 -0.01 13.06
C CYS A 350 5.29 -1.07 12.79
N LEU A 351 4.91 -2.23 12.24
CA LEU A 351 5.86 -3.29 11.88
C LEU A 351 6.81 -2.85 10.75
N ILE A 352 6.25 -2.25 9.69
CA ILE A 352 7.02 -1.79 8.53
C ILE A 352 8.06 -0.76 8.97
N ILE A 353 7.67 0.19 9.81
CA ILE A 353 8.54 1.26 10.30
C ILE A 353 9.59 0.71 11.28
N GLN A 354 9.21 -0.20 12.20
CA GLN A 354 10.17 -0.84 13.11
C GLN A 354 11.26 -1.58 12.31
N LEU A 355 10.87 -2.35 11.30
CA LEU A 355 11.83 -3.11 10.50
C LEU A 355 12.63 -2.22 9.54
N ALA A 356 12.08 -1.09 9.07
CA ALA A 356 12.85 -0.07 8.36
C ALA A 356 13.93 0.55 9.25
N ARG A 357 13.59 0.89 10.50
CA ARG A 357 14.55 1.41 11.50
C ARG A 357 15.62 0.40 11.85
N TRP A 358 15.24 -0.87 12.03
CA TRP A 358 16.17 -1.96 12.28
C TRP A 358 17.11 -2.24 11.10
N THR A 359 16.63 -2.20 9.85
CA THR A 359 17.53 -2.39 8.69
C THR A 359 18.60 -1.30 8.64
N CYS A 360 18.24 -0.07 9.02
CA CYS A 360 19.14 1.08 9.11
C CYS A 360 19.99 1.15 10.39
N GLY A 361 19.74 0.28 11.38
CA GLY A 361 20.50 0.20 12.63
C GLY A 361 20.05 1.19 13.72
N GLU A 362 18.85 1.77 13.62
CA GLU A 362 18.30 2.70 14.62
C GLU A 362 17.71 1.97 15.85
N CYS A 363 17.30 0.70 15.69
CA CYS A 363 16.67 -0.09 16.75
C CYS A 363 16.87 -1.60 16.53
N ASP A 364 16.39 -2.43 17.47
CA ASP A 364 16.26 -3.88 17.28
C ASP A 364 14.94 -4.28 16.61
N LYS A 365 14.72 -5.60 16.48
CA LYS A 365 13.51 -6.20 15.89
C LYS A 365 12.81 -7.18 16.82
N HIS A 366 12.90 -6.97 18.14
CA HIS A 366 12.27 -7.83 19.14
C HIS A 366 10.89 -7.33 19.55
N THR A 367 10.72 -6.01 19.67
CA THR A 367 9.46 -5.37 20.01
C THR A 367 9.17 -4.19 19.08
N ILE A 368 7.92 -3.73 19.06
CA ILE A 368 7.54 -2.46 18.45
C ILE A 368 7.63 -1.37 19.53
N ASP A 369 8.52 -0.42 19.33
CA ASP A 369 8.76 0.66 20.27
C ASP A 369 7.81 1.87 20.07
N LEU A 370 7.86 2.81 21.01
CA LEU A 370 7.03 4.01 20.99
C LEU A 370 7.31 4.91 19.78
N GLU A 371 8.56 4.98 19.31
CA GLU A 371 8.93 5.81 18.18
C GLU A 371 8.31 5.29 16.87
N SER A 372 8.35 3.97 16.64
CA SER A 372 7.69 3.33 15.51
C SER A 372 6.18 3.55 15.52
N VAL A 373 5.53 3.50 16.69
CA VAL A 373 4.10 3.83 16.81
C VAL A 373 3.82 5.29 16.48
N ASN A 374 4.63 6.22 16.96
CA ASN A 374 4.45 7.65 16.68
C ASN A 374 4.59 7.96 15.18
N ARG A 375 5.60 7.38 14.53
CA ARG A 375 5.81 7.49 13.08
C ARG A 375 4.66 6.83 12.31
N ALA A 376 4.14 5.68 12.77
CA ALA A 376 2.97 5.04 12.16
C ALA A 376 1.71 5.90 12.26
N ILE A 377 1.48 6.59 13.38
CA ILE A 377 0.36 7.54 13.52
C ILE A 377 0.44 8.65 12.47
N LEU A 378 1.63 9.25 12.27
CA LEU A 378 1.83 10.29 11.25
C LEU A 378 1.46 9.79 9.85
N LEU A 379 1.92 8.59 9.49
CA LEU A 379 1.60 7.96 8.22
C LEU A 379 0.10 7.66 8.07
N THR A 380 -0.56 7.19 9.13
CA THR A 380 -1.99 6.91 9.12
C THR A 380 -2.82 8.17 8.88
N GLU A 381 -2.46 9.29 9.51
CA GLU A 381 -3.17 10.56 9.32
C GLU A 381 -2.96 11.16 7.93
N TYR A 382 -1.80 10.92 7.30
CA TYR A 382 -1.60 11.23 5.88
C TYR A 382 -2.60 10.46 4.99
N PHE A 383 -2.76 9.15 5.21
CA PHE A 383 -3.71 8.35 4.45
C PHE A 383 -5.17 8.70 4.75
N ARG A 384 -5.51 9.10 5.98
CA ARG A 384 -6.82 9.64 6.33
C ARG A 384 -7.14 10.88 5.50
N THR A 385 -6.19 11.82 5.45
CA THR A 385 -6.32 13.07 4.69
C THR A 385 -6.45 12.77 3.19
N THR A 386 -5.63 11.86 2.67
CA THR A 386 -5.66 11.49 1.25
C THR A 386 -6.96 10.78 0.87
N ALA A 387 -7.52 9.96 1.76
CA ALA A 387 -8.81 9.32 1.56
C ALA A 387 -9.94 10.34 1.37
N VAL A 388 -9.99 11.39 2.21
CA VAL A 388 -10.94 12.50 2.04
C VAL A 388 -10.74 13.16 0.67
N LYS A 389 -9.49 13.47 0.29
CA LYS A 389 -9.19 14.07 -1.03
C LYS A 389 -9.67 13.21 -2.19
N VAL A 390 -9.49 11.90 -2.12
CA VAL A 390 -9.96 10.97 -3.16
C VAL A 390 -11.48 10.94 -3.21
N GLN A 391 -12.17 10.86 -2.06
CA GLN A 391 -13.63 10.90 -2.01
C GLN A 391 -14.21 12.21 -2.55
N THR A 392 -13.58 13.35 -2.23
CA THR A 392 -13.92 14.65 -2.81
C THR A 392 -13.71 14.65 -4.32
N ALA A 393 -12.56 14.18 -4.82
CA ALA A 393 -12.26 14.14 -6.25
C ALA A 393 -13.25 13.26 -7.04
N VAL A 394 -13.59 12.09 -6.51
CA VAL A 394 -14.61 11.19 -7.08
C VAL A 394 -15.97 11.87 -7.11
N SER A 395 -16.38 12.50 -5.99
CA SER A 395 -17.67 13.19 -5.89
C SER A 395 -17.77 14.33 -6.91
N GLN A 396 -16.68 15.07 -7.14
CA GLN A 396 -16.61 16.14 -8.15
C GLN A 396 -16.76 15.59 -9.58
N GLU A 397 -16.16 14.44 -9.89
CA GLU A 397 -16.28 13.80 -11.23
C GLU A 397 -17.68 13.26 -11.52
N GLN A 398 -18.46 12.94 -10.48
CA GLN A 398 -19.85 12.47 -10.61
C GLN A 398 -20.87 13.61 -10.69
N LEU A 399 -20.46 14.87 -10.46
CA LEU A 399 -21.37 16.01 -10.57
C LEU A 399 -21.87 16.20 -12.01
N SER A 400 -23.14 16.56 -12.14
CA SER A 400 -23.66 17.12 -13.38
C SER A 400 -22.92 18.42 -13.70
N GLU A 401 -22.91 18.82 -14.97
CA GLU A 401 -22.29 20.08 -15.40
C GLU A 401 -22.81 21.28 -14.60
N LEU A 402 -24.13 21.31 -14.34
CA LEU A 402 -24.78 22.30 -13.50
C LEU A 402 -24.21 22.32 -12.07
N HIS A 403 -24.18 21.16 -11.39
CA HIS A 403 -23.70 21.06 -10.01
C HIS A 403 -22.21 21.41 -9.91
N ARG A 404 -21.42 21.04 -10.91
CA ARG A 404 -19.99 21.34 -10.97
C ARG A 404 -19.75 22.84 -11.12
N ASN A 405 -20.49 23.52 -11.99
CA ASN A 405 -20.37 24.96 -12.16
C ASN A 405 -20.73 25.73 -10.87
N ILE A 406 -21.79 25.31 -10.19
CA ILE A 406 -22.18 25.87 -8.89
C ILE A 406 -21.07 25.62 -7.87
N TYR A 407 -20.61 24.38 -7.73
CA TYR A 407 -19.53 24.03 -6.80
C TYR A 407 -18.27 24.86 -7.03
N LEU A 408 -17.81 25.03 -8.27
CA LEU A 408 -16.61 25.81 -8.57
C LEU A 408 -16.75 27.29 -8.17
N ASN A 409 -17.93 27.87 -8.30
CA ASN A 409 -18.18 29.30 -8.03
C ASN A 409 -18.55 29.61 -6.57
N LEU A 410 -18.83 28.62 -5.74
CA LEU A 410 -19.01 28.85 -4.30
C LEU A 410 -17.72 29.41 -3.66
N PRO A 411 -17.79 30.28 -2.65
CA PRO A 411 -16.63 30.63 -1.83
C PRO A 411 -16.08 29.41 -1.05
N LYS A 412 -14.86 29.50 -0.51
CA LYS A 412 -14.30 28.45 0.38
C LYS A 412 -15.15 28.25 1.64
N ARG A 413 -15.73 29.33 2.18
CA ARG A 413 -16.72 29.34 3.26
C ARG A 413 -17.88 30.21 2.84
N PHE A 414 -19.10 29.72 2.99
CA PHE A 414 -20.31 30.39 2.54
C PHE A 414 -21.49 30.07 3.44
N THR A 415 -22.44 30.99 3.50
CA THR A 415 -23.73 30.79 4.15
C THR A 415 -24.72 30.14 3.19
N THR A 416 -25.78 29.54 3.74
CA THR A 416 -26.87 28.95 2.94
C THR A 416 -27.45 29.96 1.96
N ALA A 417 -27.62 31.23 2.38
CA ALA A 417 -28.17 32.29 1.55
C ALA A 417 -27.26 32.65 0.37
N GLU A 418 -25.96 32.79 0.61
CA GLU A 418 -24.97 33.05 -0.46
C GLU A 418 -24.92 31.89 -1.46
N GLY A 419 -24.97 30.65 -0.96
CA GLY A 419 -24.98 29.48 -1.82
C GLY A 419 -26.23 29.39 -2.69
N ILE A 420 -27.41 29.71 -2.14
CA ILE A 420 -28.67 29.79 -2.90
C ILE A 420 -28.56 30.86 -3.99
N GLY A 421 -28.07 32.05 -3.67
CA GLY A 421 -27.92 33.13 -4.65
C GLY A 421 -27.00 32.75 -5.82
N ILE A 422 -25.90 32.05 -5.54
CA ILE A 422 -25.01 31.52 -6.60
C ILE A 422 -25.72 30.44 -7.40
N ALA A 423 -26.42 29.51 -6.75
CA ALA A 423 -27.14 28.43 -7.41
C ALA A 423 -28.25 28.92 -8.35
N GLU A 424 -28.97 29.97 -7.94
CA GLU A 424 -30.01 30.61 -8.76
C GLU A 424 -29.47 31.24 -10.04
N ASN A 425 -28.27 31.83 -9.99
CA ASN A 425 -27.58 32.37 -11.18
C ASN A 425 -27.28 31.29 -12.24
N TYR A 426 -27.18 30.02 -11.83
CA TYR A 426 -27.01 28.87 -12.71
C TYR A 426 -28.34 28.13 -13.00
N GLY A 427 -29.48 28.65 -12.54
CA GLY A 427 -30.80 28.06 -12.78
C GLY A 427 -31.21 26.94 -11.82
N MET A 428 -30.52 26.77 -10.68
CA MET A 428 -30.89 25.80 -9.64
C MET A 428 -31.79 26.45 -8.58
N LYS A 429 -32.95 25.84 -8.32
CA LYS A 429 -33.90 26.31 -7.29
C LYS A 429 -33.37 26.06 -5.87
N GLU A 430 -33.77 26.88 -4.90
CA GLU A 430 -33.39 26.78 -3.49
C GLU A 430 -33.48 25.35 -2.91
N HIS A 431 -34.62 24.68 -3.06
CA HIS A 431 -34.81 23.32 -2.52
C HIS A 431 -33.81 22.31 -3.11
N ALA A 432 -33.50 22.44 -4.41
CA ALA A 432 -32.55 21.59 -5.10
C ALA A 432 -31.12 21.85 -4.59
N PHE A 433 -30.76 23.11 -4.33
CA PHE A 433 -29.47 23.46 -3.74
C PHE A 433 -29.32 22.95 -2.30
N LYS A 434 -30.36 23.09 -1.46
CA LYS A 434 -30.35 22.53 -0.10
C LYS A 434 -30.20 21.00 -0.11
N MET A 435 -30.86 20.32 -1.05
CA MET A 435 -30.67 18.88 -1.27
C MET A 435 -29.26 18.54 -1.77
N PHE A 436 -28.71 19.35 -2.67
CA PHE A 436 -27.33 19.21 -3.16
C PHE A 436 -26.31 19.34 -2.01
N LEU A 437 -26.45 20.37 -1.17
CA LEU A 437 -25.64 20.51 0.04
C LEU A 437 -25.75 19.28 0.92
N LYS A 438 -26.98 18.92 1.34
CA LYS A 438 -27.23 17.80 2.25
C LYS A 438 -26.65 16.47 1.73
N ARG A 439 -26.78 16.21 0.43
CA ARG A 439 -26.29 14.98 -0.21
C ARG A 439 -24.77 14.87 -0.24
N HIS A 440 -24.06 16.01 -0.23
CA HIS A 440 -22.60 16.05 -0.36
C HIS A 440 -21.88 16.57 0.89
N ILE A 441 -22.55 16.56 2.05
CA ILE A 441 -21.88 16.74 3.35
C ILE A 441 -20.90 15.58 3.56
N GLY A 442 -19.67 15.90 4.01
CA GLY A 442 -18.62 14.91 4.23
C GLY A 442 -17.89 14.47 2.95
N THR A 443 -18.22 15.04 1.78
CA THR A 443 -17.49 14.81 0.51
C THR A 443 -17.07 16.12 -0.14
N LEU A 444 -18.02 16.95 -0.56
CA LEU A 444 -17.77 18.24 -1.20
C LEU A 444 -17.97 19.42 -0.25
N PHE A 445 -18.71 19.21 0.83
CA PHE A 445 -19.01 20.26 1.79
C PHE A 445 -18.80 19.77 3.22
N ARG A 446 -18.34 20.67 4.09
CA ARG A 446 -18.35 20.48 5.53
C ARG A 446 -19.32 21.47 6.15
N LYS A 447 -20.11 21.00 7.13
CA LYS A 447 -21.00 21.85 7.91
C LYS A 447 -20.22 22.39 9.11
N GLU A 448 -19.95 23.69 9.10
CA GLU A 448 -19.17 24.34 10.16
C GLU A 448 -20.10 24.74 11.33
N ASN A 449 -21.22 25.38 11.01
CA ASN A 449 -22.26 25.82 11.96
C ASN A 449 -23.66 25.67 11.36
N HIS A 450 -24.69 26.05 12.13
CA HIS A 450 -26.05 26.12 11.61
C HIS A 450 -26.16 27.17 10.49
N GLY A 451 -26.26 26.68 9.25
CA GLY A 451 -26.43 27.52 8.05
C GLY A 451 -25.13 27.98 7.39
N GLU A 452 -23.97 27.56 7.91
CA GLU A 452 -22.63 27.86 7.38
C GLU A 452 -21.92 26.60 6.92
N TYR A 453 -21.31 26.68 5.75
CA TYR A 453 -20.66 25.55 5.08
C TYR A 453 -19.29 25.95 4.55
N SER A 454 -18.37 24.99 4.48
CA SER A 454 -17.13 25.12 3.70
C SER A 454 -17.10 24.12 2.56
N LYS A 455 -16.30 24.43 1.54
CA LYS A 455 -15.88 23.45 0.52
C LYS A 455 -14.92 22.42 1.09
#